data_AF-A0A822E6B2-F1
#
_entry.id   AF-A0A822E6B2-F1
#
_cell.length_a   1.000
_cell.length_b   1.000
_cell.length_c   1.000
_cell.angle_alpha   90.00
_cell.angle_beta   90.00
_cell.angle_gamma   90.00
#
_symmetry.space_group_name_H-M   'P 1'
#
loop_
_entity.id
_entity.type
_entity.pdbx_description
1 polymer ?
#
loop_
_entity_poly.entity_id
_entity_poly.type
_entity_poly.pdbx_seq_one_letter_code
_entity_poly.pdbx_strand_id
1 'polypeptide(L)'
;MAAVNESSLCSICNKSSARCYCIGCKKYFCSKDFKEHEQQLSMKFDNEIVSFHDEVLGQIQKLEKDNYMSLDIFNQIEQWKKTTINKVEKAAEKVQHQLIELIDKQRINV
;
A
#
# COMPACT_ATOMS: atom_id res chain seq x y z
N MET A 1 21.92 -12.15 42.44
CA MET A 1 20.77 -11.56 41.73
C MET A 1 20.71 -12.19 40.35
N ALA A 2 19.68 -12.97 40.04
CA ALA A 2 19.59 -13.68 38.76
C ALA A 2 19.21 -12.69 37.65
N ALA A 3 19.97 -12.70 36.56
CA ALA A 3 19.70 -11.89 35.38
C ALA A 3 18.34 -12.29 34.78
N VAL A 4 17.40 -11.34 34.74
CA VAL A 4 16.10 -11.55 34.11
C VAL A 4 16.32 -11.39 32.61
N ASN A 5 16.42 -12.49 31.87
CA ASN A 5 16.45 -12.45 30.42
C ASN A 5 15.13 -11.82 29.91
N GLU A 6 15.20 -10.79 29.08
CA GLU A 6 14.02 -10.11 28.50
C GLU A 6 13.07 -11.09 27.77
N SER A 7 13.58 -12.23 27.30
CA SER A 7 12.81 -13.34 26.72
C SER A 7 11.84 -14.05 27.69
N SER A 8 11.87 -13.71 28.98
CA SER A 8 11.02 -14.29 30.04
C SER A 8 9.89 -13.37 30.52
N LEU A 9 9.84 -12.13 30.04
CA LEU A 9 8.86 -11.12 30.46
C LEU A 9 7.62 -11.10 29.55
N CYS A 10 6.45 -10.98 30.16
CA CYS A 10 5.21 -10.80 29.40
C CYS A 10 5.19 -9.40 28.77
N SER A 11 4.91 -9.31 27.47
CA SER A 11 4.86 -8.06 26.72
C SER A 11 3.69 -7.14 27.09
N ILE A 12 2.75 -7.62 27.91
CA ILE A 12 1.59 -6.85 28.40
C ILE A 12 1.78 -6.46 29.87
N CYS A 13 1.90 -7.44 30.78
CA CYS A 13 1.98 -7.16 32.21
C CYS A 13 3.40 -7.05 32.79
N ASN A 14 4.44 -7.24 31.96
CA ASN A 14 5.86 -7.18 32.32
C ASN A 14 6.30 -8.11 33.46
N LYS A 15 5.51 -9.15 33.76
CA LYS A 15 5.86 -10.17 34.76
C LYS A 15 6.76 -11.24 34.14
N SER A 16 7.70 -11.77 34.92
CA SER A 16 8.59 -12.88 34.56
C SER A 16 7.87 -14.23 34.56
N SER A 17 6.82 -14.33 33.75
CA SER A 17 5.94 -15.49 33.61
C SER A 17 5.59 -15.77 32.16
N ALA A 18 6.35 -15.21 31.21
CA ALA A 18 6.09 -15.47 29.81
C ALA A 18 6.46 -16.90 29.44
N ARG A 19 5.48 -17.60 28.87
CA ARG A 19 5.60 -19.01 28.46
C ARG A 19 5.01 -19.25 27.07
N CYS A 20 4.29 -18.27 26.52
CA CYS A 20 3.62 -18.34 25.23
C CYS A 20 4.27 -17.31 24.31
N TYR A 21 4.58 -17.71 23.08
CA TYR A 21 5.15 -16.83 22.06
C TYR A 21 4.19 -16.69 20.90
N CYS A 22 3.85 -15.45 20.54
CA CYS A 22 3.06 -15.18 19.34
C CYS A 22 4.01 -14.98 18.15
N ILE A 23 3.96 -15.88 17.18
CA ILE A 23 4.77 -15.80 15.95
C ILE A 23 4.42 -14.58 15.10
N GLY A 24 3.14 -14.18 15.05
CA GLY A 24 2.68 -13.05 14.24
C GLY A 24 3.14 -11.70 14.82
N CYS A 25 3.03 -11.54 16.14
CA CYS A 25 3.41 -10.30 16.82
C CYS A 25 4.86 -10.27 17.29
N LYS A 26 5.58 -11.40 17.21
CA LYS A 26 6.96 -11.59 17.71
C LYS A 26 7.13 -11.16 19.17
N LYS A 27 6.17 -11.53 20.01
CA LYS A 27 6.08 -11.12 21.42
C LYS A 27 5.82 -12.31 22.33
N TYR A 28 6.39 -12.24 23.53
CA TYR A 28 6.19 -13.22 24.59
C TYR A 28 5.10 -12.78 25.56
N PHE A 29 4.27 -13.71 26.02
CA PHE A 29 3.13 -13.45 26.89
C PHE A 29 3.03 -14.49 28.00
N CYS A 30 2.45 -14.10 29.12
CA CYS A 30 1.94 -15.05 30.10
C CYS A 30 0.64 -15.69 29.58
N SER A 31 0.26 -16.86 30.09
CA SER A 31 -0.89 -17.61 29.56
C SER A 31 -2.22 -16.85 29.64
N LYS A 32 -2.39 -15.96 30.64
CA LYS A 32 -3.58 -15.11 30.76
C LYS A 32 -3.62 -14.10 29.61
N ASP A 33 -2.58 -13.28 29.50
CA ASP A 33 -2.52 -12.19 28.52
C ASP A 33 -2.43 -12.73 27.08
N PHE A 34 -1.92 -13.95 26.89
CA PHE A 34 -1.92 -14.62 25.58
C PHE A 34 -3.35 -14.94 25.09
N LYS A 35 -4.24 -15.42 25.96
CA LYS A 35 -5.66 -15.67 25.59
C LYS A 35 -6.39 -14.38 25.25
N GLU A 36 -6.14 -13.33 26.03
CA GLU A 36 -6.72 -12.01 25.74
C GLU A 36 -6.19 -11.46 24.42
N HIS A 37 -4.89 -11.61 24.16
CA HIS A 37 -4.28 -11.24 22.88
C HIS A 37 -4.89 -12.00 21.70
N GLU A 38 -5.11 -13.30 21.82
CA GLU A 38 -5.75 -14.13 20.80
C GLU A 38 -7.18 -13.66 20.51
N GLN A 39 -7.97 -13.37 21.54
CA GLN A 39 -9.33 -12.86 21.40
C GLN A 39 -9.35 -11.48 20.71
N GLN A 40 -8.43 -10.58 21.07
CA GLN A 40 -8.29 -9.27 20.41
C GLN A 40 -7.93 -9.42 18.93
N LEU A 41 -7.05 -10.37 18.58
CA LEU A 41 -6.72 -10.65 17.18
C LEU A 41 -7.93 -11.18 16.40
N SER A 42 -8.71 -12.09 16.99
CA SER A 42 -9.95 -12.59 16.37
C SER A 42 -10.93 -11.45 16.08
N MET A 43 -11.18 -10.59 17.08
CA MET A 43 -12.08 -9.45 16.92
C MET A 43 -11.60 -8.47 15.85
N LYS A 44 -10.29 -8.21 15.77
CA LYS A 44 -9.73 -7.37 14.71
C LYS A 44 -9.89 -8.00 13.34
N PHE A 45 -9.70 -9.31 13.22
CA PHE A 45 -9.89 -10.00 11.96
C PHE A 45 -11.34 -9.86 11.45
N ASP A 46 -12.31 -10.11 12.32
CA ASP A 46 -13.73 -10.00 11.96
C ASP A 46 -14.12 -8.55 11.60
N ASN A 47 -13.70 -7.58 12.42
CA ASN A 47 -14.09 -6.18 12.25
C ASN A 47 -13.34 -5.45 11.12
N GLU A 48 -12.06 -5.75 10.90
CA GLU A 48 -11.24 -4.99 9.94
C GLU A 48 -11.08 -5.73 8.62
N ILE A 49 -10.90 -7.06 8.64
CA ILE A 49 -10.60 -7.83 7.43
C ILE A 49 -11.88 -8.36 6.79
N VAL A 50 -12.73 -9.07 7.56
CA VAL A 50 -13.97 -9.67 7.02
C VAL A 50 -14.95 -8.57 6.61
N SER A 51 -15.14 -7.56 7.47
CA SER A 51 -16.07 -6.46 7.16
C SER A 51 -15.64 -5.65 5.94
N PHE A 52 -14.34 -5.37 5.77
CA PHE A 52 -13.84 -4.68 4.57
C PHE A 52 -13.98 -5.54 3.32
N HIS A 53 -13.70 -6.84 3.42
CA HIS A 53 -13.90 -7.78 2.32
C HIS A 53 -15.37 -7.80 1.86
N ASP A 54 -16.31 -7.89 2.80
CA ASP A 54 -17.74 -7.91 2.50
C ASP A 54 -18.22 -6.57 1.93
N GLU A 55 -17.66 -5.46 2.39
CA GLU A 55 -17.92 -4.13 1.82
C GLU A 55 -17.44 -4.06 0.36
N VAL A 56 -16.21 -4.49 0.07
CA VAL A 56 -15.65 -4.51 -1.29
C VAL A 56 -16.47 -5.43 -2.20
N LEU A 57 -16.85 -6.63 -1.74
CA LEU A 57 -17.72 -7.51 -2.50
C LEU A 57 -19.08 -6.86 -2.78
N GLY A 58 -19.66 -6.17 -1.79
CA GLY A 58 -20.91 -5.43 -1.96
C GLY A 58 -20.78 -4.28 -2.97
N GLN A 59 -19.63 -3.60 -3.03
CA GLN A 59 -19.35 -2.58 -4.04
C GLN A 59 -19.20 -3.19 -5.44
N ILE A 60 -18.47 -4.30 -5.58
CA ILE A 60 -18.31 -5.00 -6.86
C ILE A 60 -19.68 -5.47 -7.39
N GLN A 61 -20.51 -6.08 -6.55
CA GLN A 61 -21.86 -6.52 -6.93
C GLN A 61 -22.78 -5.34 -7.32
N LYS A 62 -22.60 -4.16 -6.71
CA LYS A 62 -23.30 -2.93 -7.13
C LYS A 62 -22.78 -2.42 -8.47
N LEU A 63 -21.47 -2.47 -8.72
CA LEU A 63 -20.85 -2.07 -9.99
C LEU A 63 -21.26 -2.99 -11.15
N GLU A 64 -21.45 -4.29 -10.90
CA GLU A 64 -22.01 -5.22 -11.89
C GLU A 64 -23.47 -4.89 -12.24
N LYS A 65 -24.21 -4.24 -11.33
CA LYS A 65 -25.59 -3.81 -11.53
C LYS A 65 -25.70 -2.46 -12.25
N ASP A 66 -24.73 -1.57 -12.02
CA ASP A 66 -24.67 -0.21 -12.59
C ASP A 66 -23.64 -0.15 -13.73
N ASN A 67 -23.96 -0.77 -14.86
CA ASN A 67 -23.15 -0.91 -16.09
C ASN A 67 -22.78 0.42 -16.82
N TYR A 68 -22.72 1.55 -16.10
CA TYR A 68 -22.36 2.88 -16.63
C TYR A 68 -21.00 3.37 -16.15
N MET A 69 -20.49 2.88 -15.00
CA MET A 69 -19.23 3.37 -14.40
C MET A 69 -17.99 2.74 -15.05
N SER A 70 -18.10 1.55 -15.63
CA SER A 70 -17.01 0.90 -16.37
C SER A 70 -16.59 1.73 -17.60
N LEU A 71 -17.55 2.29 -18.34
CA LEU A 71 -17.29 3.14 -19.51
C LEU A 71 -16.53 4.42 -19.15
N ASP A 72 -16.80 5.02 -17.98
CA ASP A 72 -16.16 6.25 -17.54
C ASP A 72 -14.69 6.04 -17.17
N ILE A 73 -14.38 4.97 -16.43
CA ILE A 73 -13.00 4.63 -16.07
C ILE A 73 -12.17 4.31 -17.33
N PHE A 74 -12.75 3.59 -18.30
CA PHE A 74 -12.07 3.35 -19.58
C PHE A 74 -11.75 4.64 -20.33
N ASN A 75 -12.68 5.60 -20.37
CA ASN A 75 -12.46 6.91 -20.97
C ASN A 75 -11.37 7.70 -20.25
N GLN A 76 -11.34 7.67 -18.91
CA GLN A 76 -10.30 8.34 -18.12
C GLN A 76 -8.91 7.75 -18.41
N ILE A 77 -8.79 6.42 -18.51
CA ILE A 77 -7.53 5.74 -18.86
C ILE A 77 -7.07 6.15 -20.27
N GLU A 78 -7.97 6.20 -21.24
CA GLU A 78 -7.64 6.59 -22.62
C GLU A 78 -7.20 8.06 -22.71
N GLN A 79 -7.84 8.95 -21.94
CA GLN A 79 -7.44 10.37 -21.85
C GLN A 79 -6.07 10.55 -21.20
N TRP A 80 -5.80 9.81 -20.12
CA TRP A 80 -4.49 9.83 -19.46
C TRP A 80 -3.37 9.37 -20.40
N LYS A 81 -3.61 8.30 -21.17
CA LYS A 81 -2.69 7.80 -22.19
C LYS A 81 -2.40 8.85 -23.27
N LYS A 82 -3.45 9.41 -23.89
CA LYS A 82 -3.30 10.45 -24.93
C LYS A 82 -2.52 11.67 -24.43
N THR A 83 -2.86 12.15 -23.24
CA THR A 83 -2.22 13.32 -22.63
C THR A 83 -0.74 13.07 -22.36
N THR A 84 -0.40 11.87 -21.89
CA THR A 84 0.99 11.51 -21.56
C THR A 84 1.85 11.42 -22.82
N ILE A 85 1.36 10.77 -23.88
CA ILE A 85 2.06 10.67 -25.17
C ILE A 85 2.34 12.07 -25.73
N ASN A 86 1.33 12.95 -25.78
CA ASN A 86 1.48 14.31 -26.31
C ASN A 86 2.56 15.12 -25.57
N LYS A 87 2.64 14.98 -24.24
CA LYS A 87 3.66 15.68 -23.45
C LYS A 87 5.07 15.20 -23.77
N VAL A 88 5.26 13.90 -23.94
CA VAL A 88 6.55 13.32 -24.30
C VAL A 88 6.97 13.76 -25.70
N GLU A 89 6.05 13.75 -26.67
CA GLU A 89 6.29 14.22 -28.03
C GLU A 89 6.73 15.68 -28.05
N LYS A 90 5.99 16.58 -27.38
CA LYS A 90 6.37 18.00 -27.30
C LYS A 90 7.72 18.24 -26.64
N ALA A 91 8.06 17.45 -25.62
CA ALA A 91 9.36 17.54 -24.97
C ALA A 91 10.48 17.15 -25.94
N ALA A 92 10.29 16.07 -26.71
CA ALA A 92 11.24 15.64 -27.73
C ALA A 92 11.40 16.67 -28.86
N GLU A 93 10.29 17.20 -29.39
CA GLU A 93 10.29 18.26 -30.41
C GLU A 93 11.04 19.50 -29.94
N LYS A 94 10.87 19.91 -28.68
CA LYS A 94 11.60 21.06 -28.12
C LYS A 94 13.11 20.82 -28.10
N VAL A 95 13.55 19.64 -27.68
CA VAL A 95 14.98 19.28 -27.66
C VAL A 95 15.55 19.23 -29.07
N GLN A 96 14.79 18.69 -30.04
CA GLN A 96 15.18 18.68 -31.44
C GLN A 96 15.37 20.11 -31.98
N HIS A 97 14.42 21.01 -31.74
CA HIS A 97 14.56 22.41 -32.15
C HIS A 97 15.76 23.10 -31.51
N GLN A 98 15.99 22.88 -30.20
CA GLN A 98 17.16 23.43 -29.52
C GLN A 98 18.48 22.92 -30.11
N LEU A 99 18.55 21.64 -30.47
CA LEU A 99 19.72 21.08 -31.13
C LEU A 99 19.96 21.72 -32.50
N ILE A 100 18.90 21.90 -33.30
CA ILE A 100 18.99 22.58 -34.60
C ILE A 100 19.52 24.01 -34.44
N GLU A 101 18.97 24.78 -33.50
CA GLU A 101 19.45 26.14 -33.21
C GLU A 101 20.92 26.18 -32.79
N LEU A 102 21.38 25.20 -32.00
CA LEU A 102 22.78 25.10 -31.59
C LEU A 102 23.69 24.79 -32.78
N ILE A 103 23.28 23.87 -33.66
CA ILE A 103 24.02 23.52 -34.87
C ILE A 103 24.10 24.74 -35.80
N ASP A 104 23.00 25.45 -36.00
CA ASP A 104 22.96 26.64 -36.86
C ASP A 104 23.84 27.77 -36.31
N LYS A 105 23.83 28.00 -35.00
CA LYS A 105 24.74 28.96 -34.34
C LYS A 105 26.21 28.59 -34.51
N GLN A 106 26.55 27.30 -34.51
CA GLN A 106 27.92 26.85 -34.76
C GLN A 106 28.36 27.07 -36.21
N ARG A 107 27.43 26.97 -37.18
CA ARG A 107 27.72 27.21 -38.60
C ARG A 107 27.92 28.69 -38.95
N ILE A 108 27.34 29.61 -38.17
CA ILE A 108 27.46 31.07 -38.40
C ILE A 108 28.76 31.64 -37.81
N ASN A 109 29.39 30.95 -36.87
CA ASN A 109 30.63 31.38 -36.20
C ASN A 109 31.91 30.78 -36.82
N VAL A 110 31.81 30.15 -38.00
CA VAL A 110 32.94 29.68 -38.84
C VAL A 110 32.94 30.49 -40.12
#